data_AF-A0A7S2RN26-F1
#
_entry.id   AF-A0A7S2RN26-F1
#
_cell.length_a   1.000
_cell.length_b   1.000
_cell.length_c   1.000
_cell.angle_alpha   90.00
_cell.angle_beta   90.00
_cell.angle_gamma   90.00
#
_symmetry.space_group_name_H-M   'P 1'
#
loop_
_entity.id
_entity.type
_entity.pdbx_description
1 polymer ?
#
loop_
_entity_poly.entity_id
_entity_poly.type
_entity_poly.pdbx_seq_one_letter_code
_entity_poly.pdbx_strand_id
1 'polypeptide(L)'
;PTARRQSVASVDRTRSKSRGKSVVASSQDQSSQRLRSSSQSRARGLSRAQKLDPGFKDFLRDLEMEKYELCFQQNGKTTIASIKDLSMPQLQLLGIQAYDDRRLLLDQTKEWVEAVSGESDSDASSASEIEMDEKLAVVIEEIDMARYKSVLSKNGYRAIRDFENVNPEDLRAAGVKNKAHCDIIITKIKELKTGSKSSKKKKKVSQDSTDEDASSSAESSGESSIDENVDDRTAIRKVLEKAGSEVYLRPMMKAGFKTLDKCYQADHLKLRKAGVNLFSKRKVIIEAFG
;
A
#
# COMPACT_ATOMS: atom_id res chain seq x y z
N PRO A 1 -51.37 -16.74 40.69
CA PRO A 1 -50.96 -18.10 40.27
C PRO A 1 -49.58 -18.08 39.57
N THR A 2 -48.55 -18.48 40.34
CA THR A 2 -47.31 -19.18 39.93
C THR A 2 -46.62 -18.76 38.62
N ALA A 3 -45.56 -17.92 38.70
CA ALA A 3 -44.15 -18.31 38.92
C ALA A 3 -43.47 -18.96 37.71
N ARG A 4 -42.36 -18.36 37.22
CA ARG A 4 -41.05 -19.05 37.09
C ARG A 4 -39.94 -18.08 36.66
N ARG A 5 -39.02 -17.79 37.59
CA ARG A 5 -37.67 -17.31 37.28
C ARG A 5 -36.88 -18.42 36.59
N GLN A 6 -36.11 -18.08 35.55
CA GLN A 6 -34.99 -18.91 35.13
C GLN A 6 -33.72 -18.06 35.01
N SER A 7 -32.82 -18.37 35.92
CA SER A 7 -31.40 -18.05 35.98
C SER A 7 -30.61 -19.01 35.08
N VAL A 8 -29.71 -18.47 34.27
CA VAL A 8 -28.60 -19.17 33.59
C VAL A 8 -27.60 -18.10 33.17
N ALA A 9 -26.29 -18.28 33.17
CA ALA A 9 -25.36 -19.16 33.87
C ALA A 9 -24.00 -18.46 33.67
N SER A 10 -23.21 -18.36 34.72
CA SER A 10 -21.86 -17.81 34.69
C SER A 10 -20.95 -18.72 33.86
N VAL A 11 -20.26 -18.17 32.85
CA VAL A 11 -19.26 -18.92 32.08
C VAL A 11 -17.85 -18.48 32.49
N ASP A 12 -17.06 -19.50 32.77
CA ASP A 12 -15.72 -19.55 33.32
C ASP A 12 -14.68 -18.65 32.63
N ARG A 13 -13.88 -17.99 33.49
CA ARG A 13 -12.62 -17.34 33.13
C ARG A 13 -11.50 -18.38 33.21
N THR A 14 -11.08 -18.93 32.08
CA THR A 14 -9.86 -19.74 32.00
C THR A 14 -8.62 -18.84 31.94
N ARG A 15 -7.93 -18.80 33.09
CA ARG A 15 -6.66 -18.12 33.33
C ARG A 15 -5.50 -19.03 32.89
N SER A 16 -4.98 -18.83 31.68
CA SER A 16 -3.79 -19.53 31.21
C SER A 16 -2.51 -18.85 31.73
N LYS A 17 -1.90 -19.46 32.75
CA LYS A 17 -0.52 -19.20 33.20
C LYS A 17 0.45 -19.99 32.32
N SER A 18 1.24 -19.33 31.48
CA SER A 18 2.43 -19.95 30.88
C SER A 18 3.69 -19.40 31.55
N ARG A 19 4.27 -20.23 32.43
CA ARG A 19 5.65 -20.16 32.90
C ARG A 19 6.56 -20.72 31.79
N GLY A 20 7.48 -19.91 31.26
CA GLY A 20 8.64 -20.37 30.49
C GLY A 20 9.88 -19.70 31.09
N LYS A 21 10.56 -20.37 32.03
CA LYS A 21 11.84 -21.07 31.84
C LYS A 21 12.97 -20.15 31.38
N SER A 22 13.65 -19.61 32.39
CA SER A 22 15.05 -19.19 32.35
C SER A 22 15.94 -20.35 31.95
N VAL A 23 16.80 -20.16 30.94
CA VAL A 23 18.00 -20.98 30.75
C VAL A 23 19.18 -20.03 30.70
N VAL A 24 20.03 -20.22 31.69
CA VAL A 24 21.38 -19.69 31.82
C VAL A 24 22.25 -20.35 30.76
N ALA A 25 22.96 -19.55 29.98
CA ALA A 25 24.12 -20.01 29.22
C ALA A 25 25.23 -18.97 29.42
N SER A 26 25.99 -19.18 30.49
CA SER A 26 27.32 -18.63 30.66
C SER A 26 28.25 -19.33 29.68
N SER A 27 28.90 -18.58 28.80
CA SER A 27 30.11 -19.03 28.14
C SER A 27 31.06 -17.85 28.06
N GLN A 28 32.08 -17.94 28.89
CA GLN A 28 33.33 -17.20 28.76
C GLN A 28 33.80 -17.32 27.31
N ASP A 29 34.13 -16.19 26.70
CA ASP A 29 35.24 -16.18 25.77
C ASP A 29 36.10 -14.96 26.06
N GLN A 30 37.26 -15.25 26.67
CA GLN A 30 38.35 -14.33 26.90
C GLN A 30 39.30 -14.46 25.70
N SER A 31 39.18 -13.55 24.75
CA SER A 31 40.25 -13.28 23.80
C SER A 31 40.31 -11.78 23.49
N SER A 32 40.91 -11.08 24.44
CA SER A 32 42.08 -10.23 24.20
C SER A 32 42.22 -9.53 22.85
N GLN A 33 42.17 -8.20 22.97
CA GLN A 33 43.19 -7.28 22.49
C GLN A 33 43.12 -6.76 21.04
N ARG A 34 43.19 -5.41 21.00
CA ARG A 34 43.54 -4.50 19.90
C ARG A 34 42.38 -4.03 19.03
N LEU A 35 41.70 -2.97 19.48
CA LEU A 35 41.64 -1.70 18.75
C LEU A 35 41.51 -0.56 19.77
N ARG A 36 42.67 -0.12 20.26
CA ARG A 36 42.82 1.15 20.97
C ARG A 36 42.54 2.30 20.00
N SER A 37 41.85 3.32 20.50
CA SER A 37 41.98 4.73 20.12
C SER A 37 41.73 5.13 18.65
N SER A 38 40.47 5.40 18.31
CA SER A 38 40.10 6.55 17.45
C SER A 38 38.82 7.24 17.94
N SER A 39 38.73 7.40 19.26
CA SER A 39 37.85 8.40 19.87
C SER A 39 38.49 9.78 19.67
N GLN A 40 37.66 10.80 19.44
CA GLN A 40 38.00 12.24 19.34
C GLN A 40 38.42 12.79 17.97
N SER A 41 37.52 12.77 16.96
CA SER A 41 37.61 13.78 15.87
C SER A 41 36.28 14.16 15.19
N ARG A 42 35.10 13.76 15.72
CA ARG A 42 33.80 14.05 15.06
C ARG A 42 32.89 15.02 15.82
N ALA A 43 33.46 15.91 16.65
CA ALA A 43 32.69 16.83 17.49
C ALA A 43 32.82 18.32 17.12
N ARG A 44 33.25 18.67 15.89
CA ARG A 44 33.37 20.07 15.48
C ARG A 44 32.83 20.39 14.08
N GLY A 45 31.98 19.53 13.55
CA GLY A 45 31.01 19.94 12.54
C GLY A 45 29.79 20.51 13.25
N LEU A 46 29.93 21.59 14.02
CA LEU A 46 28.78 22.44 14.32
C LEU A 46 28.33 22.96 12.97
N SER A 47 27.44 22.22 12.33
CA SER A 47 26.77 22.60 11.09
C SER A 47 26.26 24.00 11.36
N ARG A 48 26.95 24.98 10.76
CA ARG A 48 26.64 26.39 10.88
C ARG A 48 25.16 26.50 10.58
N ALA A 49 24.36 26.75 11.62
CA ALA A 49 22.90 26.73 11.50
C ALA A 49 22.55 27.65 10.34
N GLN A 50 22.02 27.06 9.28
CA GLN A 50 21.67 27.82 8.10
C GLN A 50 20.50 28.70 8.53
N LYS A 51 20.62 30.01 8.28
CA LYS A 51 19.52 30.93 8.55
C LYS A 51 18.34 30.52 7.68
N LEU A 52 17.14 30.51 8.26
CA LEU A 52 15.91 30.38 7.46
C LEU A 52 15.83 31.52 6.46
N ASP A 53 15.31 31.22 5.28
CA ASP A 53 14.88 32.25 4.36
C ASP A 53 13.84 33.16 5.05
N PRO A 54 13.96 34.50 4.94
CA PRO A 54 13.02 35.42 5.58
C PRO A 54 11.57 35.16 5.18
N GLY A 55 11.31 34.87 3.90
CA GLY A 55 9.97 34.55 3.41
C GLY A 55 9.43 33.25 4.00
N PHE A 56 10.30 32.24 4.17
CA PHE A 56 9.91 31.01 4.86
C PHE A 56 9.64 31.24 6.36
N LYS A 57 10.40 32.13 7.01
CA LYS A 57 10.18 32.49 8.41
C LYS A 57 8.82 33.18 8.61
N ASP A 58 8.50 34.14 7.76
CA ASP A 58 7.21 34.84 7.83
C ASP A 58 6.05 33.87 7.50
N PHE A 59 6.23 32.96 6.55
CA PHE A 59 5.27 31.88 6.29
C PHE A 59 5.02 31.00 7.53
N LEU A 60 6.07 30.60 8.27
CA LEU A 60 5.88 29.84 9.52
C LEU A 60 5.19 30.65 10.62
N ARG A 61 5.40 31.98 10.66
CA ARG A 61 4.72 32.88 11.59
C ARG A 61 3.23 32.96 11.29
N ASP A 62 2.87 33.11 10.02
CA ASP A 62 1.47 33.22 9.58
C ASP A 62 0.66 31.95 9.90
N LEU A 63 1.32 30.79 9.95
CA LEU A 63 0.72 29.52 10.36
C LEU A 63 0.77 29.24 11.88
N GLU A 64 1.29 30.17 12.68
CA GLU A 64 1.54 29.97 14.12
C GLU A 64 2.47 28.77 14.42
N MET A 65 3.40 28.47 13.50
CA MET A 65 4.31 27.32 13.52
C MET A 65 5.77 27.71 13.82
N GLU A 66 6.03 28.91 14.37
CA GLU A 66 7.38 29.40 14.71
C GLU A 66 8.15 28.44 15.65
N LYS A 67 7.43 27.68 16.48
CA LYS A 67 8.01 26.65 17.37
C LYS A 67 8.82 25.57 16.63
N TYR A 68 8.63 25.42 15.31
CA TYR A 68 9.36 24.46 14.47
C TYR A 68 10.54 25.07 13.70
N GLU A 69 10.83 26.38 13.82
CA GLU A 69 11.94 27.02 13.10
C GLU A 69 13.27 26.30 13.31
N LEU A 70 13.60 25.96 14.56
CA LEU A 70 14.86 25.30 14.90
C LEU A 70 14.97 23.91 14.25
N CYS A 71 13.86 23.18 14.17
CA CYS A 71 13.78 21.89 13.51
C CYS A 71 14.17 21.99 12.03
N PHE A 72 13.68 23.02 11.32
CA PHE A 72 14.02 23.26 9.93
C PHE A 72 15.48 23.69 9.74
N GLN A 73 16.01 24.54 10.62
CA GLN A 73 17.42 24.97 10.61
C GLN A 73 18.38 23.79 10.77
N GLN A 74 18.09 22.91 11.74
CA GLN A 74 18.94 21.75 12.06
C GLN A 74 18.99 20.73 10.91
N ASN A 75 17.91 20.63 10.13
CA ASN A 75 17.81 19.70 9.01
C ASN A 75 18.16 20.33 7.64
N GLY A 76 18.58 21.60 7.61
CA GLY A 76 18.96 22.29 6.36
C GLY A 76 17.78 22.53 5.41
N LYS A 77 16.56 22.59 5.94
CA LYS A 77 15.32 22.81 5.19
C LYS A 77 14.89 24.27 5.34
N THR A 78 15.67 25.17 4.76
CA THR A 78 15.57 26.62 5.03
C THR A 78 14.68 27.39 4.06
N THR A 79 14.15 26.75 3.01
CA THR A 79 13.33 27.40 1.97
C THR A 79 11.99 26.68 1.78
N ILE A 80 10.96 27.42 1.35
CA ILE A 80 9.62 26.87 1.05
C ILE A 80 9.69 25.76 -0.01
N ALA A 81 10.51 25.96 -1.05
CA ALA A 81 10.73 24.95 -2.09
C ALA A 81 11.26 23.62 -1.52
N SER A 82 12.08 23.65 -0.47
CA SER A 82 12.62 22.43 0.15
C SER A 82 11.59 21.62 0.96
N ILE A 83 10.44 22.22 1.26
CA ILE A 83 9.34 21.65 2.04
C ILE A 83 8.24 21.10 1.15
N LYS A 84 8.05 21.69 -0.03
CA LYS A 84 7.07 21.25 -1.04
C LYS A 84 7.14 19.74 -1.30
N ASP A 85 8.35 19.18 -1.35
CA ASP A 85 8.59 17.78 -1.67
C ASP A 85 8.61 16.86 -0.43
N LEU A 86 8.30 17.38 0.76
CA LEU A 86 8.28 16.59 1.99
C LEU A 86 6.94 15.86 2.14
N SER A 87 7.03 14.59 2.49
CA SER A 87 5.90 13.77 2.90
C SER A 87 5.59 13.93 4.40
N MET A 88 4.37 13.58 4.80
CA MET A 88 3.93 13.59 6.21
C MET A 88 4.94 12.88 7.15
N PRO A 89 5.46 11.68 6.84
CA PRO A 89 6.47 11.04 7.70
C PRO A 89 7.80 11.79 7.76
N GLN A 90 8.20 12.45 6.67
CA GLN A 90 9.44 13.23 6.67
C GLN A 90 9.31 14.46 7.57
N LEU A 91 8.17 15.14 7.56
CA LEU A 91 7.89 16.23 8.50
C LEU A 91 7.89 15.74 9.95
N GLN A 92 7.45 14.50 10.21
CA GLN A 92 7.57 13.89 11.53
C GLN A 92 9.03 13.69 11.95
N LEU A 93 9.88 13.21 11.03
CA LEU A 93 11.32 13.05 11.27
C LEU A 93 12.03 14.39 11.51
N LEU A 94 11.50 15.49 10.96
CA LEU A 94 11.99 16.84 11.27
C LEU A 94 11.68 17.29 12.70
N GLY A 95 10.76 16.61 13.39
CA GLY A 95 10.34 16.95 14.75
C GLY A 95 8.93 17.53 14.86
N ILE A 96 8.19 17.62 13.75
CA ILE A 96 6.80 18.08 13.75
C ILE A 96 5.91 16.89 14.10
N GLN A 97 5.69 16.66 15.39
CA GLN A 97 4.95 15.48 15.87
C GLN A 97 3.44 15.60 15.66
N ALA A 98 2.89 16.81 15.76
CA ALA A 98 1.46 17.06 15.58
C ALA A 98 1.05 16.83 14.13
N TYR A 99 0.06 15.97 13.93
CA TYR A 99 -0.43 15.61 12.60
C TYR A 99 -1.07 16.79 11.89
N ASP A 100 -1.89 17.57 12.61
CA ASP A 100 -2.59 18.74 12.07
C ASP A 100 -1.60 19.80 11.59
N ASP A 101 -0.57 20.07 12.38
CA ASP A 101 0.52 21.00 12.03
C ASP A 101 1.25 20.55 10.76
N ARG A 102 1.57 19.25 10.62
CA ARG A 102 2.19 18.73 9.39
C ARG A 102 1.31 18.91 8.16
N ARG A 103 0.00 18.66 8.31
CA ARG A 103 -0.97 18.77 7.22
C ARG A 103 -1.18 20.22 6.82
N LEU A 104 -1.41 21.10 7.79
CA LEU A 104 -1.55 22.54 7.57
C LEU A 104 -0.35 23.10 6.80
N LEU A 105 0.86 22.72 7.22
CA LEU A 105 2.09 23.13 6.54
C LEU A 105 2.12 22.70 5.07
N LEU A 106 1.77 21.45 4.74
CA LEU A 106 1.79 20.95 3.35
C LEU A 106 0.72 21.62 2.49
N ASP A 107 -0.50 21.75 3.01
CA ASP A 107 -1.62 22.37 2.27
C ASP A 107 -1.29 23.84 1.96
N GLN A 108 -0.76 24.58 2.94
CA GLN A 108 -0.38 26.00 2.78
C GLN A 108 0.87 26.19 1.93
N THR A 109 1.83 25.27 1.99
CA THR A 109 3.01 25.30 1.11
C THR A 109 2.59 25.13 -0.36
N LYS A 110 1.58 24.29 -0.62
CA LYS A 110 1.06 24.09 -1.97
C LYS A 110 0.37 25.36 -2.49
N GLU A 111 -0.52 25.95 -1.69
CA GLU A 111 -1.23 27.20 -2.01
C GLU A 111 -0.25 28.34 -2.29
N TRP A 112 0.77 28.50 -1.45
CA TRP A 112 1.79 29.53 -1.63
C TRP A 112 2.59 29.34 -2.93
N VAL A 113 2.97 28.10 -3.25
CA VAL A 113 3.71 27.80 -4.48
C VAL A 113 2.86 28.08 -5.72
N GLU A 114 1.57 27.73 -5.69
CA GLU A 114 0.62 28.02 -6.77
C GLU A 114 0.43 29.54 -6.96
N ALA A 115 0.33 30.29 -5.85
CA ALA A 115 0.24 31.75 -5.88
C ALA A 115 1.49 32.41 -6.46
N VAL A 116 2.68 31.90 -6.15
CA VAL A 116 3.96 32.46 -6.65
C VAL A 116 4.26 32.04 -8.09
N SER A 117 3.79 30.87 -8.54
CA SER A 117 4.03 30.41 -9.92
C SER A 117 3.27 31.21 -10.98
N GLY A 118 2.30 32.05 -10.62
CA GLY A 118 1.68 33.02 -11.54
C GLY A 118 0.90 32.43 -12.71
N GLU A 119 0.83 31.10 -12.85
CA GLU A 119 -0.10 30.39 -13.75
C GLU A 119 -1.51 30.40 -13.14
N SER A 120 -2.07 31.61 -13.05
CA SER A 120 -3.45 31.83 -12.66
C SER A 120 -4.34 31.72 -13.90
N ASP A 121 -4.58 30.48 -14.36
CA ASP A 121 -5.71 30.19 -15.25
C ASP A 121 -6.98 30.19 -14.40
N SER A 122 -7.50 31.40 -14.22
CA SER A 122 -8.71 31.74 -13.49
C SER A 122 -9.97 31.30 -14.24
N ASP A 123 -10.55 30.14 -13.90
CA ASP A 123 -12.00 29.94 -13.79
C ASP A 123 -12.36 28.55 -13.24
N ALA A 124 -12.38 28.36 -11.90
CA ALA A 124 -13.15 27.29 -11.26
C ALA A 124 -13.16 27.45 -9.73
N SER A 125 -14.07 28.29 -9.22
CA SER A 125 -14.59 28.12 -7.85
C SER A 125 -15.55 26.93 -7.84
N SER A 126 -14.99 25.74 -8.00
CA SER A 126 -15.57 24.50 -7.53
C SER A 126 -14.57 24.02 -6.49
N ALA A 127 -14.98 23.90 -5.23
CA ALA A 127 -14.15 23.32 -4.19
C ALA A 127 -13.56 22.03 -4.76
N SER A 128 -12.30 22.10 -5.20
CA SER A 128 -11.71 21.07 -6.05
C SER A 128 -11.68 19.84 -5.19
N GLU A 129 -12.59 18.92 -5.52
CA GLU A 129 -12.70 17.66 -4.80
C GLU A 129 -11.30 17.07 -4.86
N ILE A 130 -10.64 17.03 -3.71
CA ILE A 130 -9.23 16.67 -3.65
C ILE A 130 -9.14 15.22 -4.12
N GLU A 131 -8.77 15.07 -5.40
CA GLU A 131 -8.79 13.77 -6.05
C GLU A 131 -7.67 12.90 -5.49
N MET A 132 -8.05 11.68 -5.15
CA MET A 132 -7.14 10.62 -4.77
C MET A 132 -6.54 10.04 -6.05
N ASP A 133 -5.24 9.71 -6.02
CA ASP A 133 -4.55 9.01 -7.10
C ASP A 133 -5.38 7.80 -7.56
N GLU A 134 -5.63 7.70 -8.87
CA GLU A 134 -6.50 6.68 -9.44
C GLU A 134 -6.10 5.26 -9.02
N LYS A 135 -4.79 4.98 -8.91
CA LYS A 135 -4.31 3.66 -8.50
C LYS A 135 -4.66 3.39 -7.05
N LEU A 136 -4.46 4.37 -6.17
CA LEU A 136 -4.88 4.24 -4.78
C LEU A 136 -6.40 4.06 -4.67
N ALA A 137 -7.17 4.82 -5.46
CA ALA A 137 -8.62 4.77 -5.47
C ALA A 137 -9.16 3.39 -5.89
N VAL A 138 -8.61 2.79 -6.96
CA VAL A 138 -8.97 1.44 -7.43
C VAL A 138 -8.66 0.39 -6.38
N VAL A 139 -7.55 0.55 -5.67
CA VAL A 139 -7.10 -0.43 -4.67
C VAL A 139 -7.99 -0.40 -3.44
N ILE A 140 -8.41 0.79 -3.02
CA ILE A 140 -9.36 0.96 -1.91
C ILE A 140 -10.74 0.40 -2.29
N GLU A 141 -11.14 0.47 -3.56
CA GLU A 141 -12.34 -0.22 -4.05
C GLU A 141 -12.19 -1.74 -4.09
N GLU A 142 -11.06 -2.26 -4.55
CA GLU A 142 -10.81 -3.71 -4.64
C GLU A 142 -10.89 -4.42 -3.27
N ILE A 143 -10.67 -3.69 -2.18
CA ILE A 143 -10.76 -4.19 -0.80
C ILE A 143 -12.12 -3.88 -0.13
N ASP A 144 -13.13 -3.42 -0.87
CA ASP A 144 -14.45 -3.00 -0.37
C ASP A 144 -14.38 -1.89 0.70
N MET A 145 -13.41 -0.97 0.58
CA MET A 145 -13.18 0.13 1.53
C MET A 145 -13.47 1.50 0.91
N ALA A 146 -14.25 1.58 -0.17
CA ALA A 146 -14.56 2.81 -0.91
C ALA A 146 -15.06 3.96 -0.01
N ARG A 147 -15.79 3.65 1.07
CA ARG A 147 -16.27 4.64 2.06
C ARG A 147 -15.16 5.45 2.74
N TYR A 148 -13.92 4.95 2.75
CA TYR A 148 -12.79 5.65 3.34
C TYR A 148 -12.06 6.56 2.34
N LYS A 149 -12.42 6.57 1.05
CA LYS A 149 -11.77 7.42 0.03
C LYS A 149 -11.76 8.89 0.43
N SER A 150 -12.95 9.46 0.68
CA SER A 150 -13.08 10.88 1.06
C SER A 150 -12.37 11.20 2.38
N VAL A 151 -12.39 10.25 3.32
CA VAL A 151 -11.74 10.41 4.63
C VAL A 151 -10.21 10.44 4.47
N LEU A 152 -9.66 9.55 3.64
CA LEU A 152 -8.23 9.45 3.39
C LEU A 152 -7.71 10.63 2.53
N SER A 153 -8.45 11.02 1.48
CA SER A 153 -8.05 12.15 0.62
C SER A 153 -8.06 13.47 1.37
N LYS A 154 -9.09 13.71 2.20
CA LYS A 154 -9.14 14.86 3.12
C LYS A 154 -7.92 14.87 4.02
N ASN A 155 -7.54 13.73 4.59
CA ASN A 155 -6.36 13.60 5.45
C ASN A 155 -5.03 13.46 4.69
N GLY A 156 -4.94 13.93 3.44
CA GLY A 156 -3.66 13.99 2.72
C GLY A 156 -3.07 12.64 2.32
N TYR A 157 -3.81 11.53 2.46
CA TYR A 157 -3.43 10.22 1.92
C TYR A 157 -3.90 10.11 0.47
N ARG A 158 -3.23 10.83 -0.43
CA ARG A 158 -3.67 10.99 -1.82
C ARG A 158 -3.01 9.99 -2.75
N ALA A 159 -1.79 9.56 -2.46
CA ALA A 159 -1.00 8.66 -3.30
C ALA A 159 -0.47 7.45 -2.52
N ILE A 160 -0.11 6.39 -3.26
CA ILE A 160 0.56 5.19 -2.69
C ILE A 160 1.84 5.56 -1.92
N ARG A 161 2.53 6.64 -2.33
CA ARG A 161 3.75 7.14 -1.67
C ARG A 161 3.50 7.58 -0.24
N ASP A 162 2.31 8.11 0.06
CA ASP A 162 1.96 8.63 1.38
C ASP A 162 1.87 7.52 2.43
N PHE A 163 1.73 6.26 2.00
CA PHE A 163 1.63 5.08 2.86
C PHE A 163 2.97 4.42 3.22
N GLU A 164 4.11 5.01 2.83
CA GLU A 164 5.43 4.39 3.03
C GLU A 164 5.76 4.11 4.50
N ASN A 165 5.40 5.04 5.40
CA ASN A 165 5.68 4.93 6.83
C ASN A 165 4.40 5.05 7.68
N VAL A 166 3.25 4.75 7.09
CA VAL A 166 1.97 4.89 7.76
C VAL A 166 1.73 3.72 8.69
N ASN A 167 1.45 4.03 9.95
CA ASN A 167 1.05 3.08 10.96
C ASN A 167 -0.48 3.00 11.04
N PRO A 168 -1.03 1.90 11.59
CA PRO A 168 -2.47 1.78 11.83
C PRO A 168 -3.04 2.91 12.70
N GLU A 169 -2.19 3.50 13.55
CA GLU A 169 -2.57 4.62 14.43
C GLU A 169 -2.84 5.91 13.65
N ASP A 170 -2.05 6.17 12.60
CA ASP A 170 -2.21 7.35 11.76
C ASP A 170 -3.51 7.26 10.95
N LEU A 171 -3.83 6.08 10.41
CA LEU A 171 -5.11 5.86 9.71
C LEU A 171 -6.32 5.99 10.64
N ARG A 172 -6.15 5.59 11.90
CA ARG A 172 -7.19 5.75 12.92
C ARG A 172 -7.38 7.21 13.29
N ALA A 173 -6.29 7.99 13.41
CA ALA A 173 -6.36 9.44 13.58
C ALA A 173 -7.04 10.12 12.37
N ALA A 174 -6.80 9.60 11.16
CA ALA A 174 -7.47 10.04 9.94
C ALA A 174 -8.97 9.68 9.89
N GLY A 175 -9.49 8.86 10.81
CA GLY A 175 -10.92 8.52 10.87
C GLY A 175 -11.28 7.08 10.49
N VAL A 176 -10.29 6.23 10.16
CA VAL A 176 -10.50 4.79 9.95
C VAL A 176 -10.54 4.10 11.32
N LYS A 177 -11.71 4.14 11.99
CA LYS A 177 -11.86 3.67 13.38
C LYS A 177 -11.61 2.17 13.57
N ASN A 178 -11.87 1.34 12.56
CA ASN A 178 -11.72 -0.12 12.67
C ASN A 178 -10.25 -0.53 12.42
N LYS A 179 -9.62 -1.09 13.45
CA LYS A 179 -8.23 -1.57 13.39
C LYS A 179 -7.99 -2.57 12.25
N ALA A 180 -8.93 -3.51 12.03
CA ALA A 180 -8.80 -4.50 10.96
C ALA A 180 -8.78 -3.85 9.57
N HIS A 181 -9.54 -2.77 9.38
CA HIS A 181 -9.53 -2.04 8.11
C HIS A 181 -8.20 -1.31 7.89
N CYS A 182 -7.63 -0.70 8.94
CA CYS A 182 -6.29 -0.09 8.86
C CYS A 182 -5.24 -1.12 8.41
N ASP A 183 -5.23 -2.30 9.03
CA ASP A 183 -4.27 -3.36 8.72
C ASP A 183 -4.42 -3.87 7.28
N ILE A 184 -5.66 -4.04 6.80
CA ILE A 184 -5.95 -4.46 5.41
C ILE A 184 -5.47 -3.41 4.42
N ILE A 185 -5.79 -2.12 4.64
CA ILE A 185 -5.40 -1.01 3.76
C ILE A 185 -3.87 -0.94 3.65
N ILE A 186 -3.17 -0.94 4.79
CA ILE A 186 -1.70 -0.86 4.83
C ILE A 186 -1.07 -2.07 4.10
N THR A 187 -1.56 -3.27 4.39
CA THR A 187 -1.04 -4.50 3.77
C THR A 187 -1.20 -4.45 2.25
N LYS A 188 -2.39 -4.10 1.76
CA LYS A 188 -2.68 -4.06 0.32
C LYS A 188 -1.89 -3.00 -0.43
N ILE A 189 -1.69 -1.84 0.17
CA ILE A 189 -0.88 -0.78 -0.44
C ILE A 189 0.61 -1.18 -0.47
N LYS A 190 1.11 -1.84 0.58
CA LYS A 190 2.47 -2.40 0.60
C LYS A 190 2.68 -3.48 -0.46
N GLU A 191 1.71 -4.38 -0.65
CA GLU A 191 1.74 -5.41 -1.70
C GLU A 191 1.87 -4.83 -3.10
N LEU A 192 1.21 -3.71 -3.41
CA LEU A 192 1.30 -3.07 -4.72
C LEU A 192 2.65 -2.42 -4.96
N LYS A 193 3.23 -1.84 -3.92
CA LYS A 193 4.55 -1.22 -3.97
C LYS A 193 5.64 -2.26 -4.25
N THR A 194 5.52 -3.46 -3.67
CA THR A 194 6.47 -4.56 -3.89
C THR A 194 6.19 -5.31 -5.20
N GLY A 195 4.92 -5.53 -5.56
CA GLY A 195 4.50 -6.22 -6.78
C GLY A 195 4.84 -5.50 -8.09
N SER A 196 5.05 -4.18 -8.04
CA SER A 196 5.41 -3.39 -9.23
C SER A 196 6.86 -3.59 -9.71
N LYS A 197 7.70 -4.34 -8.97
CA LYS A 197 9.12 -4.56 -9.34
C LYS A 197 9.43 -5.96 -9.87
N SER A 198 8.52 -6.94 -9.81
CA SER A 198 8.84 -8.34 -10.14
C SER A 198 8.50 -8.79 -11.57
N SER A 199 7.86 -7.96 -12.40
CA SER A 199 7.43 -8.34 -13.76
C SER A 199 8.30 -7.82 -14.92
N LYS A 200 9.49 -7.27 -14.64
CA LYS A 200 10.44 -6.78 -15.66
C LYS A 200 11.74 -7.60 -15.71
N LYS A 201 11.66 -8.93 -15.69
CA LYS A 201 12.81 -9.77 -16.11
C LYS A 201 12.90 -9.73 -17.64
N LYS A 202 13.58 -8.69 -18.15
CA LYS A 202 14.01 -8.59 -19.54
C LYS A 202 14.77 -9.87 -19.91
N LYS A 203 14.19 -10.67 -20.81
CA LYS A 203 14.88 -11.74 -21.54
C LYS A 203 15.89 -11.04 -22.46
N LYS A 204 17.12 -10.81 -21.97
CA LYS A 204 18.24 -10.31 -22.77
C LYS A 204 18.70 -11.47 -23.66
N VAL A 205 18.16 -11.52 -24.87
CA VAL A 205 18.65 -12.39 -25.94
C VAL A 205 19.98 -11.81 -26.38
N SER A 206 21.07 -12.44 -25.94
CA SER A 206 22.38 -12.26 -26.55
C SER A 206 22.39 -13.16 -27.79
N GLN A 207 22.32 -12.54 -28.98
CA GLN A 207 22.74 -13.20 -30.21
C GLN A 207 24.26 -13.32 -30.14
N ASP A 208 24.74 -14.56 -30.01
CA ASP A 208 26.12 -14.92 -30.28
C ASP A 208 26.09 -15.93 -31.42
N SER A 209 26.91 -15.67 -32.43
CA SER A 209 26.98 -16.38 -33.70
C SER A 209 28.26 -17.18 -33.72
N THR A 210 28.16 -18.51 -33.67
CA THR A 210 29.28 -19.40 -33.98
C THR A 210 28.75 -20.76 -34.47
N ASP A 211 29.20 -21.08 -35.67
CA ASP A 211 29.00 -22.32 -36.41
C ASP A 211 29.72 -23.53 -35.79
N GLU A 212 29.35 -24.70 -36.32
CA GLU A 212 30.06 -25.99 -36.36
C GLU A 212 29.87 -27.00 -35.21
N ASP A 213 29.16 -28.07 -35.60
CA ASP A 213 29.42 -29.50 -35.36
C ASP A 213 29.87 -29.99 -33.97
N ALA A 214 28.97 -30.73 -33.29
CA ALA A 214 29.27 -32.07 -32.80
C ALA A 214 28.04 -32.76 -32.19
N SER A 215 27.74 -33.93 -32.75
CA SER A 215 26.82 -34.96 -32.26
C SER A 215 27.13 -35.39 -30.81
N SER A 216 26.12 -35.42 -29.95
CA SER A 216 25.86 -36.60 -29.09
C SER A 216 24.59 -36.44 -28.23
N SER A 217 23.80 -37.50 -28.27
CA SER A 217 22.52 -37.71 -27.62
C SER A 217 22.65 -37.76 -26.09
N ALA A 218 21.85 -36.94 -25.41
CA ALA A 218 21.45 -37.17 -24.02
C ALA A 218 20.09 -36.51 -23.78
N GLU A 219 19.10 -37.35 -23.53
CA GLU A 219 17.71 -36.97 -23.38
C GLU A 219 17.51 -36.23 -22.05
N SER A 220 17.00 -35.00 -22.13
CA SER A 220 16.44 -34.29 -20.97
C SER A 220 15.30 -33.42 -21.46
N SER A 221 14.11 -34.00 -21.35
CA SER A 221 12.81 -33.43 -21.66
C SER A 221 12.53 -32.21 -20.79
N GLY A 222 12.94 -31.04 -21.29
CA GLY A 222 12.51 -29.74 -20.80
C GLY A 222 11.22 -29.33 -21.50
N GLU A 223 10.08 -29.69 -20.89
CA GLU A 223 8.74 -29.24 -21.28
C GLU A 223 8.64 -27.70 -21.21
N SER A 224 8.87 -27.07 -22.35
CA SER A 224 8.47 -25.70 -22.64
C SER A 224 6.94 -25.67 -22.71
N SER A 225 6.29 -25.50 -21.56
CA SER A 225 4.85 -25.29 -21.43
C SER A 225 4.48 -23.95 -22.08
N ILE A 226 4.25 -24.01 -23.40
CA ILE A 226 3.43 -23.08 -24.14
C ILE A 226 2.11 -23.01 -23.36
N ASP A 227 1.78 -21.84 -22.84
CA ASP A 227 0.56 -21.62 -22.06
C ASP A 227 -0.63 -21.65 -23.04
N GLU A 228 -1.05 -22.85 -23.43
CA GLU A 228 -2.23 -23.10 -24.29
C GLU A 228 -3.52 -22.48 -23.71
N ASN A 229 -3.50 -21.98 -22.48
CA ASN A 229 -4.65 -21.32 -21.85
C ASN A 229 -4.86 -19.86 -22.28
N VAL A 230 -3.95 -19.24 -23.05
CA VAL A 230 -4.15 -17.84 -23.47
C VAL A 230 -5.39 -17.71 -24.36
N ASP A 231 -5.57 -18.65 -25.29
CA ASP A 231 -6.72 -18.64 -26.21
C ASP A 231 -8.03 -18.89 -25.45
N ASP A 232 -8.08 -19.90 -24.60
CA ASP A 232 -9.26 -20.21 -23.77
C ASP A 232 -9.68 -19.04 -22.89
N ARG A 233 -8.72 -18.33 -22.29
CA ARG A 233 -9.01 -17.17 -21.47
C ARG A 233 -9.68 -16.05 -22.27
N THR A 234 -9.24 -15.81 -23.51
CA THR A 234 -9.86 -14.80 -24.37
C THR A 234 -11.25 -15.24 -24.85
N ALA A 235 -11.44 -16.51 -25.13
CA ALA A 235 -12.73 -17.07 -25.51
C ALA A 235 -13.75 -16.96 -24.37
N ILE A 236 -13.37 -17.34 -23.14
CA ILE A 236 -14.20 -17.22 -21.94
C ILE A 236 -14.57 -15.75 -21.68
N ARG A 237 -13.64 -14.81 -21.85
CA ARG A 237 -13.95 -13.37 -21.74
C ARG A 237 -15.02 -12.96 -22.75
N LYS A 238 -14.87 -13.31 -24.04
CA LYS A 238 -15.83 -12.94 -25.09
C LYS A 238 -17.25 -13.47 -24.81
N VAL A 239 -17.38 -14.69 -24.29
CA VAL A 239 -18.68 -15.26 -23.90
C VAL A 239 -19.30 -14.49 -22.73
N LEU A 240 -18.51 -14.20 -21.70
CA LEU A 240 -18.98 -13.44 -20.52
C LEU A 240 -19.33 -11.98 -20.84
N GLU A 241 -18.60 -11.36 -21.76
CA GLU A 241 -18.86 -10.01 -22.26
C GLU A 241 -20.22 -9.95 -22.99
N LYS A 242 -20.48 -10.89 -23.91
CA LYS A 242 -21.79 -11.04 -24.56
C LYS A 242 -22.93 -11.25 -23.57
N ALA A 243 -22.67 -11.96 -22.47
CA ALA A 243 -23.64 -12.20 -21.40
C ALA A 243 -23.76 -11.05 -20.38
N GLY A 244 -23.05 -9.92 -20.57
CA GLY A 244 -23.05 -8.80 -19.63
C GLY A 244 -22.58 -9.17 -18.22
N SER A 245 -21.65 -10.12 -18.14
CA SER A 245 -21.21 -10.80 -16.92
C SER A 245 -19.68 -10.83 -16.76
N GLU A 246 -18.97 -9.93 -17.43
CA GLU A 246 -17.50 -9.85 -17.44
C GLU A 246 -16.89 -9.69 -16.03
N VAL A 247 -17.62 -9.04 -15.12
CA VAL A 247 -17.23 -8.87 -13.70
C VAL A 247 -16.88 -10.20 -13.02
N TYR A 248 -17.47 -11.32 -13.47
CA TYR A 248 -17.25 -12.65 -12.91
C TYR A 248 -16.05 -13.41 -13.52
N LEU A 249 -15.37 -12.85 -14.52
CA LEU A 249 -14.21 -13.49 -15.16
C LEU A 249 -13.09 -13.79 -14.16
N ARG A 250 -12.68 -12.80 -13.36
CA ARG A 250 -11.62 -12.97 -12.35
C ARG A 250 -11.98 -14.05 -11.31
N PRO A 251 -13.16 -13.99 -10.66
CA PRO A 251 -13.58 -15.04 -9.71
C PRO A 251 -13.63 -16.45 -10.32
N MET A 252 -14.15 -16.60 -11.55
CA MET A 252 -14.19 -17.89 -12.25
C MET A 252 -12.78 -18.42 -12.55
N MET A 253 -11.88 -17.58 -13.05
CA MET A 253 -10.48 -17.97 -13.30
C MET A 253 -9.77 -18.41 -12.02
N LYS A 254 -10.00 -17.69 -10.91
CA LYS A 254 -9.46 -18.03 -9.59
C LYS A 254 -10.01 -19.35 -9.05
N ALA A 255 -11.27 -19.67 -9.37
CA ALA A 255 -11.92 -20.92 -9.00
C ALA A 255 -11.54 -22.12 -9.90
N GLY A 256 -10.70 -21.92 -10.91
CA GLY A 256 -10.16 -23.00 -11.75
C GLY A 256 -10.89 -23.22 -13.08
N PHE A 257 -11.82 -22.33 -13.46
CA PHE A 257 -12.48 -22.33 -14.77
C PHE A 257 -11.58 -21.73 -15.84
N LYS A 258 -10.48 -22.43 -16.14
CA LYS A 258 -9.46 -21.97 -17.09
C LYS A 258 -9.74 -22.35 -18.55
N THR A 259 -10.53 -23.40 -18.77
CA THR A 259 -10.83 -23.95 -20.10
C THR A 259 -12.33 -23.86 -20.40
N LEU A 260 -12.70 -23.75 -21.68
CA LEU A 260 -14.10 -23.67 -22.12
C LEU A 260 -14.91 -24.90 -21.68
N ASP A 261 -14.31 -26.09 -21.74
CA ASP A 261 -14.95 -27.34 -21.30
C ASP A 261 -15.33 -27.32 -19.81
N LYS A 262 -14.48 -26.73 -18.96
CA LYS A 262 -14.80 -26.55 -17.54
C LYS A 262 -15.93 -25.54 -17.32
N CYS A 263 -16.02 -24.51 -18.17
CA CYS A 263 -17.12 -23.55 -18.15
C CYS A 263 -18.44 -24.19 -18.62
N TYR A 264 -18.39 -25.09 -19.60
CA TYR A 264 -19.55 -25.85 -20.09
C TYR A 264 -20.11 -26.79 -19.00
N GLN A 265 -19.23 -27.45 -18.24
CA GLN A 265 -19.60 -28.36 -17.15
C GLN A 265 -19.92 -27.65 -15.82
N ALA A 266 -20.13 -26.32 -15.84
CA ALA A 266 -20.28 -25.52 -14.63
C ALA A 266 -21.72 -25.55 -14.08
N ASP A 267 -21.95 -26.28 -13.00
CA ASP A 267 -23.24 -26.25 -12.30
C ASP A 267 -23.41 -24.97 -11.45
N HIS A 268 -24.66 -24.66 -11.09
CA HIS A 268 -24.98 -23.57 -10.15
C HIS A 268 -24.17 -23.66 -8.84
N LEU A 269 -23.89 -24.86 -8.35
CA LEU A 269 -23.09 -25.06 -7.13
C LEU A 269 -21.64 -24.61 -7.33
N LYS A 270 -21.02 -24.97 -8.47
CA LYS A 270 -19.62 -24.63 -8.78
C LYS A 270 -19.47 -23.12 -9.00
N LEU A 271 -20.42 -22.49 -9.70
CA LEU A 271 -20.44 -21.03 -9.90
C LEU A 271 -20.66 -20.26 -8.59
N ARG A 272 -21.48 -20.78 -7.67
CA ARG A 272 -21.64 -20.19 -6.33
C ARG A 272 -20.33 -20.23 -5.54
N LYS A 273 -19.61 -21.37 -5.57
CA LYS A 273 -18.27 -21.49 -4.95
C LYS A 273 -17.25 -20.55 -5.59
N ALA A 274 -17.40 -20.26 -6.88
CA ALA A 274 -16.58 -19.29 -7.60
C ALA A 274 -16.92 -17.82 -7.31
N GLY A 275 -17.90 -17.53 -6.44
CA GLY A 275 -18.27 -16.16 -6.06
C GLY A 275 -19.44 -15.55 -6.85
N VAL A 276 -20.07 -16.29 -7.75
CA VAL A 276 -21.29 -15.84 -8.44
C VAL A 276 -22.50 -16.12 -7.53
N ASN A 277 -22.78 -15.21 -6.60
CA ASN A 277 -23.78 -15.41 -5.54
C ASN A 277 -25.24 -15.26 -5.99
N LEU A 278 -25.50 -14.49 -7.05
CA LEU A 278 -26.84 -14.25 -7.59
C LEU A 278 -27.30 -15.42 -8.47
N PHE A 279 -28.48 -15.99 -8.19
CA PHE A 279 -29.03 -17.12 -8.95
C PHE A 279 -29.32 -16.76 -10.42
N SER A 280 -29.91 -15.59 -10.65
CA SER A 280 -30.18 -15.07 -12.00
C SER A 280 -28.91 -14.97 -12.84
N LYS A 281 -27.82 -14.45 -12.27
CA LYS A 281 -26.52 -14.36 -12.96
C LYS A 281 -25.91 -15.73 -13.25
N ARG A 282 -26.02 -16.69 -12.32
CA ARG A 282 -25.58 -18.08 -12.59
C ARG A 282 -26.34 -18.70 -13.76
N LYS A 283 -27.66 -18.48 -13.85
CA LYS A 283 -28.48 -18.99 -14.95
C LYS A 283 -28.03 -18.40 -16.29
N VAL A 284 -27.82 -17.08 -16.35
CA VAL A 284 -27.33 -16.39 -17.56
C VAL A 284 -25.96 -16.91 -17.99
N ILE A 285 -25.03 -17.15 -17.05
CA ILE A 285 -23.71 -17.69 -17.38
C ILE A 285 -23.80 -19.12 -17.92
N ILE A 286 -24.62 -19.98 -17.30
CA ILE A 286 -24.81 -21.36 -17.78
C ILE A 286 -25.39 -21.37 -19.20
N GLU A 287 -26.40 -20.53 -19.46
CA GLU A 287 -27.03 -20.39 -20.78
C GLU A 287 -26.08 -19.77 -21.83
N ALA A 288 -25.09 -18.99 -21.41
CA ALA A 288 -24.11 -18.42 -22.33
C ALA A 288 -23.01 -19.41 -22.75
N PHE A 289 -22.72 -20.41 -21.91
CA PHE A 289 -21.71 -21.44 -22.20
C PHE A 289 -22.31 -22.73 -22.78
N GLY A 290 -23.56 -23.06 -22.45
CA GLY A 290 -24.30 -24.23 -22.94
C GLY A 290 -24.99 -24.01 -24.28
#